data_AF-A0A9D9E197-F1
#
_entry.id   AF-A0A9D9E197-F1
#
_cell.length_a   1.000
_cell.length_b   1.000
_cell.length_c   1.000
_cell.angle_alpha   90.00
_cell.angle_beta   90.00
_cell.angle_gamma   90.00
#
_symmetry.space_group_name_H-M   'P 1'
#
loop_
_entity.id
_entity.type
_entity.pdbx_description
1 polymer ?
#
loop_
_entity_poly.entity_id
_entity_poly.type
_entity_poly.pdbx_seq_one_letter_code
_entity_poly.pdbx_strand_id
1 'polypeptide(L)' 'MKKLMNHAEDFIPEMLEGLYAAHSDQIKAAEDKPNCLVSCHKKENKVAI' A
#
# COMPACT_ATOMS: atom_id res chain seq x y z
N MET A 1 8.04 -8.13 23.84
CA MET A 1 7.10 -7.51 22.89
C MET A 1 6.45 -8.62 22.07
N LYS A 2 5.12 -8.62 21.86
CA LYS A 2 4.47 -9.47 20.85
C LYS A 2 3.93 -8.57 19.74
N LYS A 3 4.80 -8.21 18.79
CA LYS A 3 4.35 -7.65 17.52
C LYS A 3 4.47 -8.77 16.47
N LEU A 4 3.49 -8.88 15.60
CA LEU A 4 3.55 -9.77 14.43
C LEU A 4 4.32 -9.02 13.35
N MET A 5 5.64 -9.22 13.32
CA MET A 5 6.57 -8.65 12.35
C MET A 5 7.81 -9.53 12.29
N ASN A 6 8.44 -9.63 11.13
CA ASN A 6 9.68 -10.39 10.97
C ASN A 6 10.87 -9.57 11.48
N HIS A 7 11.28 -8.55 10.71
CA HIS A 7 12.28 -7.56 11.10
C HIS A 7 11.67 -6.17 11.17
N ALA A 8 12.21 -5.32 12.05
CA ALA A 8 11.68 -3.98 12.24
C ALA A 8 11.86 -3.10 10.99
N GLU A 9 12.95 -3.29 10.24
CA GLU A 9 13.23 -2.60 8.98
C GLU A 9 12.28 -3.00 7.83
N ASP A 10 11.80 -4.25 7.84
CA ASP A 10 10.95 -4.81 6.80
C ASP A 10 9.45 -4.64 7.06
N PHE A 11 9.07 -4.13 8.22
CA PHE A 11 7.65 -4.03 8.61
C PHE A 11 6.78 -3.29 7.59
N ILE A 12 7.29 -2.18 7.03
CA ILE A 12 6.55 -1.37 6.05
C ILE A 12 6.43 -2.09 4.70
N PRO A 13 7.52 -2.55 4.05
CA PRO A 13 7.40 -3.24 2.77
C PRO A 13 6.53 -4.50 2.89
N GLU A 14 6.73 -5.35 3.90
CA GLU A 14 5.94 -6.59 4.07
C GLU A 14 4.45 -6.31 4.28
N MET A 15 4.11 -5.30 5.08
CA MET A 15 2.71 -4.90 5.29
C MET A 15 2.08 -4.38 4.00
N LEU A 16 2.80 -3.55 3.22
CA LEU A 16 2.29 -3.00 1.97
C LEU A 16 2.11 -4.08 0.91
N GLU A 17 3.05 -5.02 0.78
CA GLU A 17 2.92 -6.18 -0.11
C GLU A 17 1.66 -6.99 0.21
N GLY A 18 1.40 -7.24 1.50
CA GLY A 18 0.18 -7.91 1.94
C GLY A 18 -1.09 -7.14 1.56
N LEU A 19 -1.10 -5.81 1.75
CA LEU A 19 -2.22 -4.95 1.37
C LEU A 19 -2.49 -4.97 -0.14
N TYR A 20 -1.45 -4.88 -0.96
CA TYR A 20 -1.58 -4.92 -2.42
C TYR A 20 -2.06 -6.28 -2.91
N ALA A 21 -1.62 -7.38 -2.29
CA ALA A 21 -2.11 -8.71 -2.63
C ALA A 21 -3.59 -8.92 -2.25
N ALA A 22 -4.00 -8.43 -1.08
CA ALA A 22 -5.35 -8.62 -0.56
C ALA A 22 -6.42 -7.73 -1.23
N HIS A 23 -6.04 -6.54 -1.70
CA HIS A 23 -6.98 -5.52 -2.17
C HIS A 23 -6.54 -4.89 -3.51
N SER A 24 -6.00 -5.71 -4.42
CA SER A 24 -5.50 -5.28 -5.73
C SER A 24 -6.54 -4.57 -6.61
N ASP A 25 -7.83 -4.79 -6.35
CA ASP A 25 -8.95 -4.12 -7.01
C ASP A 25 -9.17 -2.67 -6.54
N GLN A 26 -8.75 -2.35 -5.32
CA GLN A 26 -9.00 -1.06 -4.67
C GLN A 26 -7.75 -0.20 -4.53
N ILE A 27 -6.59 -0.82 -4.30
CA ILE A 27 -5.34 -0.14 -3.98
C ILE A 27 -4.16 -0.75 -4.74
N LYS A 28 -3.17 0.10 -5.03
CA LYS A 28 -1.91 -0.29 -5.69
C LYS A 28 -0.77 0.62 -5.26
N ALA A 29 0.46 0.22 -5.59
CA ALA A 29 1.61 1.09 -5.49
C ALA A 29 1.54 2.23 -6.52
N ALA A 30 2.05 3.40 -6.14
CA ALA A 30 2.34 4.45 -7.10
C ALA A 30 3.54 4.05 -7.97
N GLU A 31 3.57 4.54 -9.20
CA GLU A 31 4.63 4.25 -10.16
C GLU A 31 6.00 4.61 -9.58
N ASP A 32 6.94 3.66 -9.65
CA ASP A 32 8.31 3.73 -9.09
C ASP A 32 8.40 4.08 -7.59
N LYS A 33 7.28 3.97 -6.86
CA LYS A 33 7.19 4.31 -5.43
C LYS A 33 6.40 3.23 -4.69
N PRO A 34 7.02 2.08 -4.37
CA PRO A 34 6.35 0.96 -3.70
C PRO A 34 5.84 1.30 -2.30
N ASN A 35 6.41 2.32 -1.66
CA ASN A 35 5.98 2.79 -0.34
C ASN A 35 4.82 3.79 -0.39
N CYS A 36 4.29 4.09 -1.57
CA CYS A 36 3.16 4.99 -1.76
C CYS A 36 1.94 4.19 -2.20
N LEU A 37 0.97 4.02 -1.30
CA LEU A 37 -0.32 3.39 -1.59
C LEU A 37 -1.27 4.41 -2.20
N VAL A 38 -1.83 4.08 -3.36
CA VAL A 38 -2.82 4.89 -4.06
C VAL A 38 -4.08 4.08 -4.38
N SER A 39 -5.22 4.76 -4.48
CA SER A 39 -6.46 4.10 -4.93
C SER A 39 -6.41 3.81 -6.43
N CYS A 40 -6.96 2.65 -6.82
CA CYS A 40 -7.24 2.31 -8.20
C CYS A 40 -8.40 3.13 -8.78
N HIS A 41 -9.28 3.68 -7.93
CA HIS A 41 -10.46 4.41 -8.34
C HIS A 41 -10.16 5.90 -8.51
N LYS A 42 -10.24 6.37 -9.75
CA LYS A 42 -10.22 7.80 -10.06
C LYS A 42 -11.62 8.37 -9.91
N LYS A 43 -11.75 9.49 -9.20
CA LYS A 43 -12.99 10.25 -9.11
C LYS A 43 -12.89 11.47 -10.01
N GLU A 44 -13.68 11.47 -11.09
CA GLU A 44 -13.69 12.58 -12.03
C GLU A 44 -14.08 13.90 -11.35
N ASN A 45 -13.55 15.00 -11.87
CA ASN A 45 -13.82 16.36 -11.38
C ASN A 45 -13.47 16.58 -9.89
N LYS A 46 -12.51 15.80 -9.35
CA LYS A 46 -11.98 15.96 -8.00
C LYS A 46 -10.46 16.06 -8.02
N VAL A 47 -9.93 16.84 -7.09
CA VAL A 47 -8.49 16.91 -6.82
C VAL A 47 -8.11 15.70 -5.96
N ALA A 48 -7.09 14.97 -6.38
CA ALA A 48 -6.53 13.84 -5.61
C ALA A 48 -5.77 14.35 -4.38
N ILE A 49 -5.81 13.58 -3.29
CA ILE A 49 -5.12 13.84 -2.02
C ILE A 49 -4.10 12.74 -1.79
#